data_AF-A0AA42PUA3-F1
#
_entry.id   AF-A0AA42PUA3-F1
#
_cell.length_a   1.000
_cell.length_b   1.000
_cell.length_c   1.000
_cell.angle_alpha   90.00
_cell.angle_beta   90.00
_cell.angle_gamma   90.00
#
_symmetry.space_group_name_H-M   'P 1'
#
loop_
_entity.id
_entity.type
_entity.pdbx_description
1 polymer ?
#
loop_
_entity_poly.entity_id
_entity_poly.type
_entity_poly.pdbx_seq_one_letter_code
_entity_poly.pdbx_strand_id
1 'polypeptide(L)'
;MKNIVLAVLCLLPSLAFANGYKVVTKDGGRSLTYYAGQVTYSRLDKQIKCTFKSSSKGIDQEGNAYNADGFSCTKDLYVVTKLWIDTGMRAIIEVDPKTEKRDVFQVDSYKPY
;
A
#
# COMPACT_ATOMS: atom_id res chain seq x y z
N MET A 1 5.06 33.92 26.35
CA MET A 1 3.98 33.22 25.62
C MET A 1 4.41 33.12 24.16
N LYS A 2 4.86 31.94 23.71
CA LYS A 2 5.24 31.71 22.32
C LYS A 2 4.16 30.85 21.71
N ASN A 3 3.32 31.49 20.90
CA ASN A 3 2.17 30.86 20.27
C ASN A 3 2.65 29.76 19.32
N ILE A 4 2.25 28.53 19.65
CA ILE A 4 2.34 27.37 18.79
C ILE A 4 1.48 27.68 17.56
N VAL A 5 2.12 27.92 16.42
CA VAL A 5 1.42 27.94 15.14
C VAL A 5 1.02 26.50 14.86
N LEU A 6 -0.20 26.17 15.27
CA LEU A 6 -0.93 24.97 14.91
C LEU A 6 -1.05 25.01 13.38
N ALA A 7 -0.16 24.28 12.68
CA ALA A 7 -0.29 24.09 11.25
C ALA A 7 -1.60 23.32 11.00
N VAL A 8 -2.61 24.04 10.54
CA VAL A 8 -3.90 23.50 10.08
C VAL A 8 -3.62 22.69 8.83
N LEU A 9 -3.28 21.41 9.02
CA LEU A 9 -3.18 20.39 7.97
C LEU A 9 -4.56 19.81 7.69
N CYS A 10 -5.56 20.67 7.49
CA CYS A 10 -6.91 20.27 7.08
C CYS A 10 -7.10 20.65 5.62
N LEU A 11 -7.58 19.68 4.81
CA LEU A 11 -8.13 19.83 3.46
C LEU A 11 -7.21 19.52 2.26
N LEU A 12 -6.34 18.51 2.35
CA LEU A 12 -6.06 17.73 1.15
C LEU A 12 -7.06 16.57 1.09
N PRO A 13 -7.91 16.47 0.05
CA PRO A 13 -8.76 15.30 -0.12
C PRO A 13 -7.85 14.08 -0.09
N SER A 14 -8.12 13.21 0.87
CA SER A 14 -7.31 12.07 1.22
C SER A 14 -6.82 11.36 -0.04
N LEU A 15 -5.50 11.36 -0.27
CA LEU A 15 -4.82 10.47 -1.22
C LEU A 15 -4.89 9.00 -0.76
N ALA A 16 -6.00 8.62 -0.12
CA ALA A 16 -6.32 7.25 0.20
C ALA A 16 -6.44 6.48 -1.11
N PHE A 17 -6.08 5.21 -1.08
CA PHE A 17 -6.41 4.32 -2.18
C PHE A 17 -7.92 4.37 -2.45
N ALA A 18 -8.31 4.34 -3.72
CA ALA A 18 -9.72 4.29 -4.09
C ALA A 18 -10.40 3.04 -3.50
N ASN A 19 -11.74 3.05 -3.36
CA ASN A 19 -12.54 1.91 -2.87
C ASN A 19 -12.43 0.63 -3.75
N GLY A 20 -11.63 0.71 -4.82
CA GLY A 20 -10.97 -0.40 -5.45
C GLY A 20 -9.83 0.10 -6.34
N TYR A 21 -8.81 -0.73 -6.55
CA TYR A 21 -7.73 -0.44 -7.48
C TYR A 21 -7.00 -1.72 -7.90
N LYS A 22 -6.22 -1.60 -8.97
CA LYS A 22 -5.22 -2.58 -9.39
C LYS A 22 -3.85 -1.93 -9.44
N VAL A 23 -2.85 -2.63 -8.90
CA VAL A 23 -1.42 -2.31 -9.04
C VAL A 23 -0.67 -3.45 -9.72
N VAL A 24 0.33 -3.12 -10.53
CA VAL A 24 1.25 -4.08 -11.17
C VAL A 24 2.68 -3.60 -11.00
N THR A 25 3.57 -4.51 -10.58
CA THR A 25 4.99 -4.21 -10.40
C THR A 25 5.71 -4.02 -11.73
N LYS A 26 6.80 -3.26 -11.72
CA LYS A 26 7.60 -2.95 -12.90
C LYS A 26 8.19 -4.19 -13.58
N ASP A 27 8.49 -5.23 -12.80
CA ASP A 27 8.94 -6.54 -13.30
C ASP A 27 7.80 -7.40 -13.88
N GLY A 28 6.54 -6.95 -13.77
CA GLY A 28 5.35 -7.70 -14.17
C GLY A 28 5.06 -8.95 -13.32
N GLY A 29 5.96 -9.32 -12.41
CA GLY A 29 5.89 -10.57 -11.66
C GLY A 29 4.84 -10.56 -10.55
N ARG A 30 4.33 -9.38 -10.18
CA ARG A 30 3.36 -9.21 -9.09
C ARG A 30 2.25 -8.24 -9.46
N SER A 31 1.05 -8.54 -8.98
CA SER A 31 -0.06 -7.59 -9.03
C SER A 31 -1.01 -7.78 -7.86
N LEU A 32 -1.65 -6.71 -7.44
CA LEU A 32 -2.72 -6.75 -6.44
C LEU A 32 -3.95 -6.06 -7.01
N THR A 33 -5.08 -6.75 -6.95
CA THR A 33 -6.39 -6.22 -7.31
C THR A 33 -7.27 -6.21 -6.07
N TYR A 34 -7.75 -5.03 -5.68
CA TYR A 34 -8.72 -4.83 -4.63
C TYR A 34 -9.98 -4.21 -5.24
N TYR A 35 -11.12 -4.88 -5.14
CA TYR A 35 -12.39 -4.37 -5.66
C TYR A 35 -13.57 -4.99 -4.91
N ALA A 36 -14.53 -4.17 -4.49
CA ALA A 36 -15.76 -4.62 -3.84
C ALA A 36 -15.53 -5.59 -2.66
N GLY A 37 -14.52 -5.32 -1.82
CA GLY A 37 -14.17 -6.17 -0.68
C GLY A 37 -13.39 -7.45 -1.03
N GLN A 38 -13.18 -7.74 -2.31
CA GLN A 38 -12.37 -8.87 -2.78
C GLN A 38 -10.94 -8.43 -3.05
N VAL A 39 -9.97 -9.20 -2.55
CA VAL A 39 -8.54 -8.93 -2.79
C VAL A 39 -7.91 -10.17 -3.42
N THR A 40 -7.26 -9.98 -4.57
CA THR A 40 -6.45 -11.02 -5.22
C THR A 40 -5.05 -10.51 -5.42
N TYR A 41 -4.08 -11.24 -4.87
CA TYR A 41 -2.67 -11.03 -5.11
C TYR A 41 -2.16 -12.07 -6.12
N SER A 42 -1.45 -11.65 -7.15
CA SER A 42 -0.80 -12.55 -8.10
C SER A 42 0.70 -12.47 -7.94
N ARG A 43 1.37 -13.63 -7.86
CA ARG A 43 2.82 -13.76 -7.84
C ARG A 43 3.23 -14.83 -8.82
N LEU A 44 3.98 -14.46 -9.86
CA LEU A 44 4.45 -15.38 -10.92
C LEU A 44 3.30 -16.27 -11.44
N ASP A 45 2.22 -15.63 -11.88
CA ASP A 45 0.99 -16.25 -12.40
C ASP A 45 0.15 -17.10 -11.43
N LYS A 46 0.55 -17.21 -10.16
CA LYS A 46 -0.28 -17.81 -9.12
C LYS A 46 -1.15 -16.78 -8.45
N GLN A 47 -2.46 -16.98 -8.51
CA GLN A 47 -3.42 -16.15 -7.79
C GLN A 47 -3.60 -16.63 -6.35
N ILE A 48 -3.57 -15.68 -5.43
CA ILE A 48 -3.68 -15.87 -3.99
C ILE A 48 -4.80 -14.96 -3.52
N LYS A 49 -5.84 -15.54 -2.91
CA LYS A 49 -6.90 -14.76 -2.28
C LYS A 49 -6.36 -14.12 -1.00
N CYS A 50 -6.68 -12.85 -0.82
CA CYS A 50 -6.32 -12.12 0.39
C CYS A 50 -7.55 -11.47 1.02
N THR A 51 -7.38 -11.01 2.25
CA THR A 51 -8.36 -10.21 2.98
C THR A 51 -7.75 -8.87 3.32
N PHE A 52 -8.45 -7.79 3.02
CA PHE A 52 -8.09 -6.45 3.51
C PHE A 52 -8.09 -6.45 5.05
N LYS A 53 -7.08 -5.84 5.66
CA LYS A 53 -6.93 -5.78 7.12
C LYS A 53 -6.95 -4.37 7.66
N SER A 54 -6.22 -3.47 7.04
CA SER A 54 -6.11 -2.10 7.54
C SER A 54 -5.62 -1.16 6.46
N SER A 55 -5.97 0.10 6.64
CA SER A 55 -5.27 1.22 6.00
C SER A 55 -4.51 1.99 7.07
N SER A 56 -3.30 2.43 6.75
CA SER A 56 -2.49 3.27 7.61
C SER A 56 -1.98 4.48 6.83
N LYS A 57 -1.70 5.55 7.57
CA LYS A 57 -1.07 6.75 7.07
C LYS A 57 -0.03 7.21 8.06
N GLY A 58 1.04 7.82 7.58
CA GLY A 58 2.11 8.28 8.46
C GLY A 58 3.23 8.97 7.71
N ILE A 59 4.34 9.13 8.43
CA ILE A 59 5.61 9.65 7.91
C ILE A 59 6.64 8.55 8.14
N ASP A 60 7.43 8.20 7.13
CA ASP A 60 8.51 7.23 7.30
C ASP A 60 9.81 7.87 7.82
N GLN A 61 10.84 7.05 8.03
CA GLN A 61 12.09 7.50 8.66
C GLN A 61 12.82 8.57 7.84
N GLU A 62 12.53 8.66 6.54
CA GLU A 62 13.10 9.65 5.63
C GLU A 62 12.29 10.95 5.60
N GLY A 63 11.20 11.04 6.37
CA GLY A 63 10.33 12.20 6.41
C GLY A 63 9.26 12.22 5.33
N ASN A 64 9.11 11.15 4.54
CA ASN A 64 8.13 11.10 3.47
C ASN A 64 6.75 10.70 4.00
N ALA A 65 5.72 11.47 3.63
CA ALA A 65 4.35 11.14 3.96
C ALA A 65 3.87 9.93 3.12
N TYR A 66 3.13 9.02 3.74
CA TYR A 66 2.63 7.82 3.05
C TYR A 66 1.19 7.46 3.42
N ASN A 67 0.55 6.76 2.48
CA ASN A 67 -0.64 5.94 2.72
C ASN A 67 -0.32 4.48 2.39
N ALA A 68 -0.87 3.53 3.14
CA ALA A 68 -0.66 2.12 2.92
C ALA A 68 -1.92 1.29 3.20
N ASP A 69 -2.19 0.30 2.35
CA ASP A 69 -3.19 -0.74 2.65
C ASP A 69 -2.49 -2.06 2.90
N GLY A 70 -2.98 -2.79 3.90
CA GLY A 70 -2.46 -4.08 4.33
C GLY A 70 -3.44 -5.22 4.08
N PHE A 71 -2.89 -6.34 3.61
CA PHE A 71 -3.65 -7.51 3.16
C PHE A 71 -3.05 -8.78 3.73
N SER A 72 -3.89 -9.59 4.38
CA SER A 72 -3.51 -10.94 4.81
C SER A 72 -3.84 -11.92 3.68
N CYS A 73 -2.84 -12.60 3.14
CA CYS A 73 -3.00 -13.49 1.98
C CYS A 73 -2.90 -14.96 2.39
N THR A 74 -1.81 -15.33 3.03
CA THR A 74 -1.64 -16.67 3.61
C THR A 74 -1.07 -16.55 5.02
N LYS A 75 -0.96 -17.66 5.74
CA LYS A 75 -0.32 -17.69 7.07
C LYS A 75 1.15 -17.22 7.04
N ASP A 76 1.80 -17.29 5.88
CA ASP A 76 3.21 -16.96 5.67
C ASP A 76 3.37 -15.75 4.73
N LEU A 77 2.30 -15.01 4.42
CA LEU A 77 2.35 -13.87 3.52
C LEU A 77 1.35 -12.78 3.89
N TYR A 78 1.88 -11.62 4.25
CA TYR A 78 1.17 -10.34 4.31
C TYR A 78 1.65 -9.44 3.18
N VAL A 79 0.73 -8.73 2.53
CA VAL A 79 1.06 -7.82 1.42
C VAL A 79 0.67 -6.41 1.83
N VAL A 80 1.54 -5.45 1.55
CA VAL A 80 1.26 -4.02 1.72
C VAL A 80 1.37 -3.33 0.37
N THR A 81 0.39 -2.51 0.03
CA THR A 81 0.54 -1.52 -1.04
C THR A 81 0.83 -0.18 -0.36
N LYS A 82 1.97 0.44 -0.69
CA LYS A 82 2.38 1.73 -0.12
C LYS A 82 2.42 2.78 -1.22
N LEU A 83 1.84 3.96 -0.96
CA LEU A 83 1.94 5.17 -1.75
C LEU A 83 2.73 6.20 -0.95
N TRP A 84 3.86 6.64 -1.48
CA TRP A 84 4.55 7.84 -0.99
C TRP A 84 3.88 9.05 -1.61
N ILE A 85 3.34 9.92 -0.77
CA ILE A 85 2.51 11.06 -1.18
C ILE A 85 3.35 12.09 -1.93
N ASP A 86 4.55 12.37 -1.43
CA ASP A 86 5.41 13.44 -1.95
C ASP A 86 5.93 13.14 -3.36
N THR A 87 6.21 11.86 -3.64
CA THR A 87 6.75 11.41 -4.94
C THR A 87 5.71 10.78 -5.85
N GLY A 88 4.53 10.44 -5.33
CA GLY A 88 3.52 9.65 -6.03
C GLY A 88 3.93 8.20 -6.30
N MET A 89 5.11 7.77 -5.81
CA MET A 89 5.62 6.42 -6.02
C MET A 89 4.78 5.39 -5.28
N ARG A 90 4.65 4.20 -5.86
CA ARG A 90 3.94 3.08 -5.25
C ARG A 90 4.84 1.85 -5.18
N ALA A 91 4.62 1.03 -4.17
CA ALA A 91 5.25 -0.28 -4.05
C ALA A 91 4.27 -1.33 -3.54
N ILE A 92 4.52 -2.57 -3.94
CA ILE A 92 4.05 -3.77 -3.24
C ILE A 92 5.18 -4.21 -2.31
N ILE A 93 4.86 -4.48 -1.05
CA ILE A 93 5.79 -5.00 -0.06
C ILE A 93 5.24 -6.34 0.43
N GLU A 94 5.95 -7.42 0.13
CA GLU A 94 5.68 -8.72 0.72
C GLU A 94 6.35 -8.77 2.09
N VAL A 95 5.61 -9.21 3.10
CA VAL A 95 6.08 -9.32 4.49
C VAL A 95 5.83 -10.74 4.97
N ASP A 96 6.88 -11.39 5.47
CA ASP A 96 6.76 -12.62 6.25
C ASP A 96 6.21 -12.26 7.65
N PRO A 97 5.00 -12.71 8.03
CA PRO A 97 4.40 -12.34 9.30
C PRO A 97 5.14 -12.86 10.53
N LYS A 98 6.01 -13.86 10.39
CA LYS A 98 6.75 -14.50 11.50
C LYS A 98 8.11 -13.86 11.70
N THR A 99 8.80 -13.57 10.61
CA THR A 99 10.19 -13.05 10.64
C THR A 99 10.26 -11.54 10.43
N GLU A 100 9.15 -10.92 10.02
CA GLU A 100 9.04 -9.52 9.60
C GLU A 100 9.93 -9.14 8.41
N LYS A 101 10.55 -10.13 7.75
CA LYS A 101 11.34 -9.90 6.54
C LYS A 101 10.46 -9.27 5.47
N ARG A 102 10.99 -8.24 4.79
CA ARG A 102 10.28 -7.46 3.78
C ARG A 102 10.99 -7.52 2.44
N ASP A 103 10.24 -7.84 1.40
CA ASP A 103 10.68 -7.73 0.01
C ASP A 103 9.86 -6.64 -0.68
N VAL A 104 10.53 -5.63 -1.25
CA VAL A 104 9.89 -4.43 -1.81
C VAL A 104 9.96 -4.45 -3.33
N PHE A 105 8.82 -4.23 -3.98
CA PHE A 105 8.68 -4.25 -5.43
C PHE A 105 8.03 -2.95 -5.91
N GLN A 106 8.74 -2.21 -6.77
CA GLN A 106 8.23 -0.97 -7.32
C GLN A 106 7.05 -1.22 -8.25
N VAL A 107 6.00 -0.40 -8.11
CA VAL A 107 4.81 -0.41 -8.96
C VAL A 107 5.02 0.54 -10.13
N ASP A 108 4.68 0.07 -11.34
CA ASP A 108 4.75 0.85 -12.58
C ASP A 108 3.34 1.22 -13.08
N SER A 109 2.34 0.37 -12.82
CA SER A 109 0.95 0.59 -13.23
C SER A 109 0.01 0.65 -12.03
N TYR A 110 -0.81 1.70 -11.96
CA TYR A 110 -1.90 1.87 -11.00
C TYR A 110 -3.18 2.24 -11.76
N LYS A 111 -4.27 1.52 -11.49
CA LYS A 111 -5.59 1.78 -12.05
C LYS A 111 -6.64 1.78 -10.95
N PRO A 112 -7.28 2.91 -10.61
CA PRO A 112 -8.43 2.93 -9.73
C PRO A 112 -9.66 2.32 -10.43
N TYR A 113 -10.57 1.76 -9.64
CA TYR A 113 -11.90 1.30 -10.09
C TYR A 113 -13.00 2.22 -9.60
#